data_AF-A0AAN6IWK8-F1
#
_entry.id   AF-A0AAN6IWK8-F1
#
_cell.length_a   1.000
_cell.length_b   1.000
_cell.length_c   1.000
_cell.angle_alpha   90.00
_cell.angle_beta   90.00
_cell.angle_gamma   90.00
#
_symmetry.space_group_name_H-M   'P 1'
#
loop_
_entity.id
_entity.type
_entity.pdbx_description
1 polymer ?
#
loop_
_entity_poly.entity_id
_entity_poly.type
_entity_poly.pdbx_seq_one_letter_code
_entity_poly.pdbx_strand_id
1 'polypeptide(L)'
;MEAPLALVALLAVSLSLKLPPLPTQSTGSGSAGSGSPILHDFDAMGAVLLLIFVACAICGFGIAGYDVFWNSPAVAGLLGASILFAAIFVWYEHRVIHRPLIPIRNCARRPVWPILLVTFFKDMAFTGMLFVIPIYVNVSARGESWTAGLLNALLSLGAMIGAAAIGFRIRNSGRLWGELVAGASLALIAGIATSLTWNGEHPQTI
;
A
#
# COMPACT_ATOMS: atom_id res chain seq x y z
N MET A 1 6.66 3.97 16.89
CA MET A 1 8.05 3.48 16.98
C MET A 1 8.35 2.52 15.82
N GLU A 2 8.16 2.94 14.57
CA GLU A 2 8.32 2.08 13.38
C GLU A 2 9.73 2.14 12.76
N ALA A 3 10.53 3.12 13.17
CA ALA A 3 11.91 3.32 12.74
C ALA A 3 12.83 2.07 12.88
N PRO A 4 12.80 1.29 13.98
CA PRO A 4 13.68 0.13 14.09
C PRO A 4 13.30 -0.99 13.11
N LEU A 5 12.02 -1.18 12.80
CA LEU A 5 11.57 -2.21 11.86
C LEU A 5 11.90 -1.84 10.41
N ALA A 6 11.74 -0.57 10.05
CA ALA A 6 12.12 -0.05 8.74
C ALA A 6 13.63 -0.19 8.49
N LEU A 7 14.47 0.02 9.52
CA LEU A 7 15.92 -0.10 9.43
C LEU A 7 16.37 -1.56 9.26
N VAL A 8 15.72 -2.51 9.95
CA VAL A 8 15.96 -3.95 9.77
C VAL A 8 15.51 -4.43 8.39
N ALA A 9 14.36 -3.96 7.90
CA ALA A 9 13.89 -4.28 6.55
C ALA A 9 14.84 -3.71 5.48
N LEU A 10 15.31 -2.47 5.64
CA LEU A 10 16.31 -1.86 4.74
C LEU A 10 17.63 -2.62 4.74
N LEU A 11 18.12 -3.04 5.91
CA LEU A 11 19.33 -3.88 6.01
C LEU A 11 19.13 -5.24 5.33
N ALA A 12 18.02 -5.93 5.62
CA ALA A 12 17.70 -7.23 5.02
C ALA A 12 17.53 -7.14 3.49
N VAL A 13 16.91 -6.08 3.00
CA VAL A 13 16.76 -5.79 1.56
C VAL A 13 18.12 -5.47 0.93
N SER A 14 18.97 -4.68 1.58
CA SER A 14 20.32 -4.36 1.08
C SER A 14 21.24 -5.57 1.00
N LEU A 15 21.10 -6.53 1.93
CA LEU A 15 21.86 -7.78 1.95
C LEU A 15 21.30 -8.82 0.96
N SER A 16 19.99 -8.80 0.71
CA SER A 16 19.30 -9.73 -0.20
C SER A 16 19.36 -9.29 -1.66
N LEU A 17 19.53 -7.99 -1.92
CA LEU A 17 19.78 -7.43 -3.25
C LEU A 17 21.26 -7.64 -3.65
N LYS A 18 21.64 -8.90 -3.88
CA LYS A 18 22.63 -9.17 -4.93
C LYS A 18 21.92 -8.91 -6.25
N LEU A 19 21.98 -7.66 -6.72
CA LEU A 19 21.52 -7.31 -8.06
C LEU A 19 22.27 -8.22 -9.04
N PRO A 20 21.59 -9.08 -9.82
CA PRO A 20 22.21 -9.61 -11.02
C PRO A 20 22.56 -8.41 -11.90
N PRO A 21 23.76 -8.39 -12.53
CA PRO A 21 24.15 -7.30 -13.40
C PRO A 21 23.05 -7.10 -14.45
N LEU A 22 22.47 -5.89 -14.45
CA LEU A 22 21.46 -5.48 -15.41
C LEU A 22 21.98 -5.79 -16.81
N PRO A 23 21.16 -6.39 -17.71
CA PRO A 23 21.54 -6.52 -19.11
C PRO A 23 21.84 -5.11 -19.62
N THR A 24 23.12 -4.87 -19.89
CA THR A 24 23.60 -3.68 -20.58
C THR A 24 22.75 -3.53 -21.84
N GLN A 25 21.88 -2.53 -21.89
CA GLN A 25 21.32 -2.08 -23.16
C GLN A 25 22.53 -1.75 -24.03
N SER A 26 22.75 -2.55 -25.06
CA SER A 26 23.78 -2.36 -26.06
C SER A 26 23.44 -1.12 -26.88
N THR A 27 23.66 0.07 -26.31
CA THR A 27 23.84 1.28 -27.12
C THR A 27 25.22 1.18 -27.73
N GLY A 28 25.25 0.86 -29.02
CA GLY A 28 26.45 0.97 -29.83
C GLY A 28 27.02 2.39 -29.74
N SER A 29 28.35 2.44 -29.66
CA SER A 29 29.22 3.53 -30.11
C SER A 29 29.01 4.93 -29.50
N GLY A 30 29.94 5.33 -28.61
CA GLY A 30 30.39 6.73 -28.58
C GLY A 30 30.72 7.31 -27.22
N SER A 31 32.03 7.38 -26.94
CA SER A 31 32.72 8.29 -26.01
C SER A 31 32.52 8.13 -24.49
N ALA A 32 33.65 7.82 -23.85
CA ALA A 32 33.90 7.92 -22.43
C ALA A 32 33.68 9.36 -21.92
N GLY A 33 32.78 9.51 -20.95
CA GLY A 33 32.61 10.70 -20.12
C GLY A 33 32.26 10.26 -18.71
N SER A 34 33.21 10.43 -17.79
CA SER A 34 33.07 10.20 -16.36
C SER A 34 31.99 11.13 -15.78
N GLY A 35 30.88 10.55 -15.32
CA GLY A 35 29.74 11.22 -14.69
C GLY A 35 28.57 10.24 -14.61
N SER A 36 28.15 9.88 -13.41
CA SER A 36 27.21 8.78 -13.11
C SER A 36 25.94 8.75 -14.01
N PRO A 37 25.74 7.70 -14.84
CA PRO A 37 24.66 7.64 -15.84
C PRO A 37 23.27 7.29 -15.28
N ILE A 38 23.09 7.23 -13.95
CA ILE A 38 21.88 6.69 -13.31
C ILE A 38 20.81 7.79 -13.10
N LEU A 39 21.21 9.07 -13.10
CA LEU A 39 20.31 10.19 -12.79
C LEU A 39 19.57 10.76 -14.01
N HIS A 40 19.99 10.40 -15.23
CA HIS A 40 19.48 11.03 -16.45
C HIS A 40 18.19 10.38 -17.00
N ASP A 41 17.68 9.34 -16.33
CA ASP A 41 16.55 8.52 -16.77
C ASP A 41 15.35 8.55 -15.80
N PHE A 42 15.38 9.37 -14.74
CA PHE A 42 14.31 9.44 -13.75
C PHE A 42 13.33 10.58 -14.04
N ASP A 43 12.04 10.28 -14.21
CA ASP A 43 10.97 11.29 -14.34
C ASP A 43 10.63 11.91 -12.98
N ALA A 44 11.47 12.87 -12.57
CA ALA A 44 11.30 13.60 -11.32
C ALA A 44 10.01 14.43 -11.30
N MET A 45 9.58 14.97 -12.45
CA MET A 45 8.41 15.81 -12.54
C MET A 45 7.12 14.99 -12.37
N GLY A 46 7.00 13.85 -13.04
CA GLY A 46 5.86 12.94 -12.84
C GLY A 46 5.80 12.41 -11.41
N ALA A 47 6.94 12.09 -10.81
CA ALA A 47 7.01 11.70 -9.40
C ALA A 47 6.48 12.81 -8.46
N VAL A 48 6.85 14.07 -8.70
CA VAL A 48 6.36 15.21 -7.92
C VAL A 48 4.85 15.43 -8.10
N LEU A 49 4.35 15.35 -9.34
CA LEU A 49 2.91 15.48 -9.61
C LEU A 49 2.11 14.37 -8.92
N LEU A 50 2.60 13.13 -8.99
CA LEU A 50 1.98 11.98 -8.32
C LEU A 50 2.01 12.16 -6.80
N LEU A 51 3.12 12.63 -6.24
CA LEU A 51 3.24 12.91 -4.81
C LEU A 51 2.22 13.96 -4.36
N ILE A 52 2.08 15.07 -5.10
CA ILE A 52 1.12 16.14 -4.78
C ILE A 52 -0.32 15.60 -4.86
N PHE A 53 -0.64 14.84 -5.91
CA PHE A 53 -1.94 14.19 -6.06
C PHE A 53 -2.29 13.31 -4.84
N VAL A 54 -1.37 12.42 -4.45
CA VAL A 54 -1.55 11.49 -3.34
C VAL A 54 -1.64 12.23 -2.01
N ALA A 55 -0.79 13.25 -1.79
CA ALA A 55 -0.82 14.06 -0.58
C ALA A 55 -2.16 14.81 -0.42
N CYS A 56 -2.68 15.41 -1.49
CA CYS A 56 -3.98 16.06 -1.47
C CYS A 56 -5.13 15.06 -1.22
N ALA A 57 -5.06 13.87 -1.81
CA ALA A 57 -6.06 12.82 -1.60
C ALA A 57 -6.08 12.38 -0.12
N ILE A 58 -4.91 12.01 0.43
CA ILE A 58 -4.78 11.55 1.81
C ILE A 58 -5.21 12.65 2.78
N CYS A 59 -4.80 13.90 2.55
CA CYS A 59 -5.19 15.02 3.41
C CYS A 59 -6.70 15.27 3.34
N GLY A 60 -7.29 15.28 2.14
CA GLY A 60 -8.72 15.47 1.94
C GLY A 60 -9.57 14.40 2.61
N PHE A 61 -9.23 13.13 2.45
CA PHE A 61 -9.91 12.02 3.13
C PHE A 61 -9.63 11.97 4.63
N GLY A 62 -8.44 12.38 5.08
CA GLY A 62 -8.05 12.35 6.48
C GLY A 62 -8.78 13.39 7.34
N ILE A 63 -8.98 14.60 6.83
CA ILE A 63 -9.73 15.65 7.54
C ILE A 63 -11.24 15.48 7.43
N ALA A 64 -11.71 14.77 6.40
CA ALA A 64 -13.12 14.59 6.13
C ALA A 64 -13.79 13.70 7.19
N GLY A 65 -14.74 14.28 7.93
CA GLY A 65 -15.53 13.55 8.92
C GLY A 65 -14.90 13.41 10.31
N TYR A 66 -13.62 13.76 10.48
CA TYR A 66 -12.98 13.85 11.79
C TYR A 66 -12.98 15.30 12.31
N ASP A 67 -12.27 16.21 11.63
CA ASP A 67 -12.15 17.62 12.03
C ASP A 67 -13.15 18.53 11.33
N VAL A 68 -13.53 18.19 10.09
CA VAL A 68 -14.37 19.04 9.25
C VAL A 68 -15.48 18.22 8.60
N PHE A 69 -16.70 18.76 8.60
CA PHE A 69 -17.82 18.15 7.90
C PHE A 69 -17.51 17.97 6.41
N TRP A 70 -17.93 16.84 5.85
CA TRP A 70 -17.78 16.48 4.44
C TRP A 70 -18.28 17.57 3.48
N ASN A 71 -19.26 18.36 3.90
CA ASN A 71 -19.88 19.39 3.08
C ASN A 71 -19.14 20.75 3.13
N SER A 72 -17.97 20.82 3.78
CA SER A 72 -17.21 22.06 3.81
C SER A 72 -16.51 22.34 2.47
N PRO A 73 -16.37 23.63 2.08
CA PRO A 73 -15.63 24.01 0.89
C PRO A 73 -14.16 23.56 0.91
N ALA A 74 -13.57 23.40 2.10
CA ALA A 74 -12.19 22.96 2.26
C ALA A 74 -11.99 21.51 1.80
N VAL A 75 -12.86 20.59 2.24
CA VAL A 75 -12.80 19.17 1.82
C VAL A 75 -13.06 19.05 0.31
N ALA A 76 -14.08 19.75 -0.20
CA ALA A 76 -14.38 19.77 -1.62
C ALA A 76 -13.22 20.35 -2.45
N GLY A 77 -12.55 21.40 -1.96
CA GLY A 77 -11.39 22.00 -2.59
C GLY A 77 -10.18 21.06 -2.63
N LEU A 78 -9.87 20.35 -1.55
CA LEU A 78 -8.77 19.39 -1.50
C LEU A 78 -9.01 18.19 -2.42
N LEU A 79 -10.23 17.64 -2.41
CA LEU A 79 -10.59 16.53 -3.30
C LEU A 79 -10.62 16.98 -4.77
N GLY A 80 -11.14 18.18 -5.03
CA GLY A 80 -11.10 18.78 -6.37
C GLY A 80 -9.67 19.02 -6.88
N ALA A 81 -8.79 19.54 -6.02
CA ALA A 81 -7.37 19.71 -6.34
C ALA A 81 -6.68 18.38 -6.62
N SER A 82 -6.98 17.34 -5.83
CA SER A 82 -6.46 15.99 -6.08
C SER A 82 -6.87 15.48 -7.47
N ILE A 83 -8.15 15.58 -7.85
CA ILE A 83 -8.63 15.19 -9.18
C ILE A 83 -7.94 16.00 -10.28
N LEU A 84 -7.74 17.30 -10.06
CA LEU A 84 -7.05 18.17 -11.00
C LEU A 84 -5.59 17.74 -11.21
N PHE A 85 -4.84 17.49 -10.13
CA PHE A 85 -3.45 17.04 -10.22
C PHE A 85 -3.35 15.63 -10.85
N ALA A 86 -4.31 14.74 -10.60
CA ALA A 86 -4.38 13.45 -11.28
C ALA A 86 -4.57 13.61 -12.79
N ALA A 87 -5.46 14.51 -13.22
CA ALA A 87 -5.69 14.79 -14.64
C ALA A 87 -4.44 15.40 -15.30
N ILE A 88 -3.76 16.33 -14.62
CA ILE A 88 -2.50 16.92 -15.09
C ILE A 88 -1.42 15.85 -15.19
N PHE A 89 -1.32 14.94 -14.22
CA PHE A 89 -0.38 13.82 -14.24
C PHE A 89 -0.61 12.90 -15.44
N VAL A 90 -1.86 12.47 -15.67
CA VAL A 90 -2.21 11.62 -16.83
C VAL A 90 -1.92 12.33 -18.15
N TRP A 91 -2.22 13.62 -18.24
CA TRP A 91 -1.91 14.41 -19.43
C TRP A 91 -0.40 14.54 -19.66
N TYR A 92 0.36 14.86 -18.61
CA TYR A 92 1.82 14.99 -18.65
C TYR A 92 2.48 13.68 -19.10
N GLU A 93 2.06 12.55 -18.52
CA GLU A 93 2.62 11.23 -18.83
C GLU A 93 2.24 10.75 -20.24
N HIS A 94 1.10 11.17 -20.79
CA HIS A 94 0.70 10.86 -22.16
C HIS A 94 1.37 11.76 -23.22
N ARG A 95 1.63 13.04 -22.92
CA ARG A 95 2.09 14.04 -23.91
C ARG A 95 3.59 14.29 -23.90
N VAL A 96 4.26 14.20 -22.75
CA VAL A 96 5.61 14.76 -22.58
C VAL A 96 6.69 13.69 -22.50
N ILE A 97 6.37 12.47 -22.04
CA ILE A 97 7.40 11.52 -21.61
C ILE A 97 7.68 10.42 -22.64
N HIS A 98 8.96 10.26 -23.01
CA HIS A 98 9.45 9.15 -23.85
C HIS A 98 9.72 7.85 -23.06
N ARG A 99 10.03 7.94 -21.76
CA ARG A 99 10.15 6.81 -20.81
C ARG A 99 9.25 7.02 -19.58
N PRO A 100 7.97 6.60 -19.64
CA PRO A 100 6.99 6.88 -18.59
C PRO A 100 7.37 6.18 -17.27
N LEU A 101 7.15 6.87 -16.14
CA LEU A 101 7.39 6.35 -14.78
C LEU A 101 6.47 5.14 -14.51
N ILE A 102 5.22 5.25 -14.94
CA ILE A 102 4.24 4.18 -14.96
C ILE A 102 3.96 3.88 -16.44
N PRO A 103 4.35 2.70 -16.97
CA PRO A 103 3.96 2.33 -18.33
C PRO A 103 2.43 2.22 -18.40
N ILE A 104 1.76 3.29 -18.83
CA ILE A 104 0.30 3.42 -18.87
C ILE A 104 -0.32 2.27 -19.69
N ARG A 105 0.40 1.78 -20.72
CA ARG A 105 0.03 0.59 -21.51
C ARG A 105 -0.06 -0.70 -20.70
N ASN A 106 0.73 -0.82 -19.62
CA ASN A 106 0.66 -1.96 -18.71
C ASN A 106 -0.45 -1.76 -17.68
N CYS A 107 -0.64 -0.52 -17.18
CA CYS A 107 -1.74 -0.18 -16.29
C CYS A 107 -3.12 -0.34 -16.96
N ALA A 108 -3.21 -0.06 -18.27
CA ALA A 108 -4.41 -0.25 -19.08
C ALA A 108 -4.73 -1.73 -19.39
N ARG A 109 -3.86 -2.68 -19.03
CA ARG A 109 -4.17 -4.11 -19.21
C ARG A 109 -5.23 -4.52 -18.18
N ARG A 110 -6.26 -5.24 -18.65
CA ARG A 110 -7.33 -5.83 -17.84
C ARG A 110 -6.90 -6.47 -16.51
N PRO A 111 -5.76 -7.19 -16.40
CA PRO A 111 -5.34 -7.74 -15.12
C PRO A 111 -4.98 -6.70 -14.05
N VAL A 112 -4.52 -5.49 -14.40
CA VAL A 112 -3.95 -4.58 -13.39
C VAL A 112 -5.03 -3.90 -12.54
N TRP A 113 -6.16 -3.53 -13.15
CA TRP A 113 -7.26 -2.85 -12.45
C TRP A 113 -7.87 -3.65 -11.30
N PRO A 114 -8.25 -4.94 -11.46
CA PRO A 114 -8.78 -5.73 -10.35
C PRO A 114 -7.76 -5.93 -9.23
N ILE A 115 -6.47 -6.07 -9.57
CA ILE A 115 -5.40 -6.22 -8.57
C ILE A 115 -5.31 -4.94 -7.73
N LEU A 116 -5.25 -3.77 -8.37
CA LEU A 116 -5.21 -2.48 -7.69
C LEU A 116 -6.44 -2.28 -6.80
N LEU A 117 -7.64 -2.61 -7.28
CA LEU A 117 -8.87 -2.51 -6.50
C LEU A 117 -8.85 -3.44 -5.29
N VAL A 118 -8.48 -4.71 -5.47
CA VAL A 118 -8.41 -5.67 -4.37
C VAL A 118 -7.39 -5.22 -3.33
N THR A 119 -6.21 -4.76 -3.73
CA THR A 119 -5.20 -4.23 -2.81
C THR A 119 -5.72 -3.00 -2.06
N PHE A 120 -6.38 -2.07 -2.76
CA PHE A 120 -6.97 -0.88 -2.16
C PHE A 120 -8.02 -1.22 -1.09
N PHE A 121 -9.01 -2.05 -1.42
CA PHE A 121 -10.03 -2.47 -0.45
C PHE A 121 -9.46 -3.30 0.69
N LYS A 122 -8.47 -4.16 0.42
CA LYS A 122 -7.77 -4.93 1.46
C LYS A 122 -7.06 -4.00 2.44
N ASP A 123 -6.36 -2.97 1.96
CA ASP A 123 -5.65 -2.03 2.85
C ASP A 123 -6.61 -1.14 3.63
N MET A 124 -7.73 -0.74 3.02
CA MET A 124 -8.79 -0.03 3.72
C MET A 124 -9.37 -0.88 4.87
N ALA A 125 -9.70 -2.14 4.60
CA ALA A 125 -10.21 -3.06 5.63
C ALA A 125 -9.17 -3.36 6.72
N PHE A 126 -7.91 -3.61 6.34
CA PHE A 126 -6.82 -3.89 7.26
C PHE A 126 -6.55 -2.70 8.19
N THR A 127 -6.50 -1.49 7.63
CA THR A 127 -6.35 -0.25 8.41
C THR A 127 -7.53 -0.05 9.35
N GLY A 128 -8.77 -0.34 8.92
CA GLY A 128 -9.93 -0.30 9.80
C GLY A 128 -9.81 -1.25 11.00
N MET A 129 -9.38 -2.50 10.76
CA MET A 129 -9.16 -3.48 11.84
C MET A 129 -8.06 -3.03 12.81
N LEU A 130 -6.98 -2.43 12.31
CA LEU A 130 -5.89 -1.89 13.15
C LEU A 130 -6.36 -0.86 14.18
N PHE A 131 -7.42 -0.10 13.90
CA PHE A 131 -7.99 0.87 14.83
C PHE A 131 -9.16 0.31 15.66
N VAL A 132 -10.07 -0.44 15.04
CA VAL A 132 -11.28 -0.93 15.71
C VAL A 132 -10.96 -1.97 16.79
N ILE A 133 -10.02 -2.89 16.53
CA ILE A 133 -9.64 -3.94 17.48
C ILE A 133 -9.13 -3.36 18.80
N PRO A 134 -8.11 -2.47 18.82
CA PRO A 134 -7.62 -1.93 20.08
C PRO A 134 -8.67 -1.05 20.78
N ILE A 135 -9.44 -0.23 20.03
CA ILE A 135 -10.50 0.59 20.64
C ILE A 135 -11.53 -0.31 21.32
N TYR A 136 -11.95 -1.40 20.67
CA TYR A 136 -12.90 -2.32 21.27
C TYR A 136 -12.34 -2.97 22.53
N VAL A 137 -11.12 -3.50 22.50
CA VAL A 137 -10.48 -4.15 23.67
C VAL A 137 -10.32 -3.14 24.82
N ASN A 138 -9.97 -1.89 24.52
CA ASN A 138 -9.85 -0.84 25.53
C ASN A 138 -11.20 -0.50 26.18
N VAL A 139 -12.31 -0.60 25.45
CA VAL A 139 -13.66 -0.25 25.94
C VAL A 139 -14.36 -1.43 26.61
N SER A 140 -14.26 -2.64 26.05
CA SER A 140 -15.02 -3.82 26.50
C SER A 140 -14.32 -4.62 27.60
N ALA A 141 -12.98 -4.63 27.66
CA ALA A 141 -12.27 -5.57 28.53
C ALA A 141 -12.09 -5.10 29.99
N ARG A 142 -12.33 -3.82 30.33
CA ARG A 142 -11.87 -3.21 31.61
C ARG A 142 -10.40 -3.55 31.95
N GLY A 143 -9.64 -4.00 30.95
CA GLY A 143 -8.44 -4.80 31.10
C GLY A 143 -7.27 -4.07 30.49
N GLU A 144 -6.17 -4.10 31.24
CA GLU A 144 -4.90 -3.40 31.03
C GLU A 144 -4.59 -3.03 29.57
N SER A 145 -4.23 -1.76 29.34
CA SER A 145 -3.79 -1.21 28.04
C SER A 145 -2.69 -2.04 27.35
N TRP A 146 -2.02 -2.91 28.10
CA TRP A 146 -1.05 -3.91 27.65
C TRP A 146 -1.63 -4.91 26.64
N THR A 147 -2.85 -5.43 26.87
CA THR A 147 -3.43 -6.50 26.04
C THR A 147 -3.80 -6.01 24.65
N ALA A 148 -4.31 -4.78 24.54
CA ALA A 148 -4.59 -4.14 23.26
C ALA A 148 -3.31 -3.90 22.44
N GLY A 149 -2.22 -3.49 23.11
CA GLY A 149 -0.90 -3.34 22.48
C GLY A 149 -0.34 -4.67 21.99
N LEU A 150 -0.48 -5.73 22.78
CA LEU A 150 -0.01 -7.08 22.44
C LEU A 150 -0.75 -7.65 21.22
N LEU A 151 -2.07 -7.47 21.15
CA LEU A 151 -2.87 -7.89 19.98
C LEU A 151 -2.47 -7.17 18.70
N ASN A 152 -2.18 -5.87 18.78
CA ASN A 152 -1.75 -5.09 17.62
C ASN A 152 -0.34 -5.50 17.15
N ALA A 153 0.56 -5.80 18.10
CA ALA A 153 1.88 -6.35 17.80
C ALA A 153 1.77 -7.73 17.13
N LEU A 154 0.87 -8.59 17.62
CA LEU A 154 0.65 -9.93 17.05
C LEU A 154 0.03 -9.85 15.64
N LEU A 155 -0.90 -8.92 15.42
CA LEU A 155 -1.48 -8.63 14.10
C LEU A 155 -0.41 -8.18 13.10
N SER A 156 0.50 -7.30 13.53
CA SER A 156 1.62 -6.84 12.72
C SER A 156 2.60 -7.98 12.39
N LEU A 157 2.93 -8.83 13.36
CA LEU A 157 3.75 -10.02 13.14
C LEU A 157 3.09 -11.00 12.16
N GLY A 158 1.79 -11.24 12.30
CA GLY A 158 1.02 -12.06 11.36
C GLY A 158 1.05 -11.52 9.94
N ALA A 159 0.91 -10.20 9.77
CA ALA A 159 1.02 -9.54 8.48
C ALA A 159 2.43 -9.69 7.86
N MET A 160 3.50 -9.55 8.66
CA MET A 160 4.87 -9.76 8.20
C MET A 160 5.13 -11.19 7.72
N ILE A 161 4.71 -12.19 8.51
CA ILE A 161 4.87 -13.61 8.16
C ILE A 161 4.05 -13.93 6.90
N GLY A 162 2.81 -13.43 6.82
CA GLY A 162 1.95 -13.59 5.66
C GLY A 162 2.57 -13.01 4.39
N ALA A 163 3.09 -11.77 4.46
CA ALA A 163 3.77 -11.12 3.33
C ALA A 163 4.99 -11.92 2.87
N ALA A 164 5.81 -12.42 3.79
CA ALA A 164 6.97 -13.25 3.47
C ALA A 164 6.58 -14.60 2.84
N ALA A 165 5.55 -15.26 3.39
CA ALA A 165 5.04 -16.54 2.89
C ALA A 165 4.49 -16.39 1.46
N ILE A 166 3.70 -15.34 1.21
CA ILE A 166 3.15 -15.03 -0.11
C ILE A 166 4.27 -14.69 -1.08
N GLY A 167 5.25 -13.89 -0.67
CA GLY A 167 6.42 -13.55 -1.49
C GLY A 167 7.23 -14.79 -1.90
N PHE A 168 7.44 -15.72 -0.98
CA PHE A 168 8.10 -16.99 -1.27
C PHE A 168 7.27 -17.88 -2.21
N ARG A 169 5.95 -17.97 -1.99
CA ARG A 169 5.04 -18.73 -2.86
C ARG A 169 4.98 -18.16 -4.27
N ILE A 170 4.88 -16.83 -4.43
CA ILE A 170 4.90 -16.17 -5.74
C ILE A 170 6.22 -16.44 -6.46
N ARG A 171 7.36 -16.38 -5.75
CA ARG A 171 8.68 -16.70 -6.31
C ARG A 171 8.75 -18.14 -6.84
N ASN A 172 8.15 -19.09 -6.15
CA ASN A 172 8.21 -20.50 -6.53
C ASN A 172 7.17 -20.89 -7.61
N SER A 173 5.95 -20.35 -7.54
CA SER A 173 4.86 -20.69 -8.46
C SER A 173 4.81 -19.82 -9.73
N GLY A 174 5.41 -18.63 -9.73
CA GLY A 174 5.37 -17.69 -10.85
C GLY A 174 3.97 -17.18 -11.23
N ARG A 175 2.95 -17.50 -10.44
CA ARG A 175 1.52 -17.23 -10.72
C ARG A 175 0.95 -16.25 -9.70
N LEU A 176 0.85 -14.98 -10.11
CA LEU A 176 0.31 -13.89 -9.29
C LEU A 176 -1.21 -14.04 -9.04
N TRP A 177 -1.97 -14.42 -10.07
CA TRP A 177 -3.43 -14.51 -9.99
C TRP A 177 -3.95 -15.56 -9.02
N GLY A 178 -3.31 -16.73 -8.97
CA GLY A 178 -3.71 -17.81 -8.07
C GLY A 178 -3.51 -17.44 -6.60
N GLU A 179 -2.37 -16.81 -6.30
CA GLU A 179 -2.04 -16.37 -4.93
C GLU A 179 -2.92 -15.20 -4.48
N LEU A 180 -3.30 -14.29 -5.38
CA LEU A 180 -4.25 -13.20 -5.06
C LEU A 180 -5.65 -13.73 -4.73
N VAL A 181 -6.17 -14.66 -5.53
CA VAL A 181 -7.50 -15.27 -5.27
C VAL A 181 -7.47 -16.10 -4.00
N ALA A 182 -6.39 -16.86 -3.77
CA ALA A 182 -6.20 -17.63 -2.54
C ALA A 182 -6.09 -16.73 -1.30
N GLY A 183 -5.38 -15.61 -1.40
CA GLY A 183 -5.30 -14.62 -0.32
C GLY A 183 -6.65 -13.97 -0.02
N ALA A 184 -7.39 -13.58 -1.05
CA ALA A 184 -8.72 -12.99 -0.90
C ALA A 184 -9.73 -13.96 -0.29
N SER A 185 -9.72 -15.23 -0.69
CA SER A 185 -10.60 -16.25 -0.11
C SER A 185 -10.22 -16.55 1.34
N LEU A 186 -8.93 -16.64 1.66
CA LEU A 186 -8.46 -16.81 3.04
C LEU A 186 -8.88 -15.66 3.95
N ALA A 187 -8.78 -14.41 3.46
CA ALA A 187 -9.20 -13.22 4.20
C ALA A 187 -10.71 -13.22 4.48
N LEU A 188 -11.53 -13.65 3.53
CA LEU A 188 -12.98 -13.80 3.72
C LEU A 188 -13.31 -14.89 4.74
N ILE A 189 -12.65 -16.04 4.66
CA ILE A 189 -12.83 -17.15 5.62
C ILE A 189 -12.43 -16.70 7.03
N ALA A 190 -11.30 -16.00 7.17
CA ALA A 190 -10.84 -15.45 8.43
C ALA A 190 -11.85 -14.45 9.01
N GLY A 191 -12.36 -13.52 8.19
CA GLY A 191 -13.38 -12.56 8.61
C GLY A 191 -14.68 -13.21 9.09
N ILE A 192 -15.15 -14.24 8.37
CA ILE A 192 -16.34 -15.02 8.76
C ILE A 192 -16.07 -15.78 10.07
N ALA A 193 -14.91 -16.44 10.19
CA ALA A 193 -14.53 -17.18 11.38
C ALA A 193 -14.49 -16.27 12.61
N THR A 194 -13.87 -15.09 12.52
CA THR A 194 -13.85 -14.10 13.60
C THR A 194 -15.25 -13.63 13.96
N SER A 195 -16.11 -13.40 12.96
CA SER A 195 -17.51 -12.99 13.21
C SER A 195 -18.31 -14.07 13.94
N LEU A 196 -18.04 -15.35 13.68
CA LEU A 196 -18.71 -16.49 14.32
C LEU A 196 -18.19 -16.74 15.74
N THR A 197 -16.88 -16.68 15.97
CA THR A 197 -16.33 -16.81 17.33
C THR A 197 -16.71 -15.63 18.23
N TRP A 198 -16.86 -14.44 17.65
CA TRP A 198 -17.29 -13.24 18.39
C TRP A 198 -18.74 -13.31 18.88
N ASN A 199 -19.63 -13.91 18.10
CA ASN A 199 -21.04 -14.02 18.46
C ASN A 199 -21.31 -15.05 19.58
N GLY A 200 -20.28 -15.78 20.03
CA GLY A 200 -20.35 -16.82 21.06
C GLY A 200 -20.18 -16.34 22.51
N GLU A 201 -19.78 -15.08 22.75
CA GLU A 201 -19.46 -14.58 24.10
C GLU A 201 -20.31 -13.37 24.52
N HIS A 202 -21.64 -13.49 24.40
CA HIS A 202 -22.56 -12.64 25.16
C HIS A 202 -23.12 -13.42 26.36
N PRO A 203 -22.41 -13.52 27.51
CA PRO A 203 -23.10 -13.73 28.76
C PRO A 203 -23.96 -12.49 29.02
N GLN A 204 -25.26 -12.62 28.75
CA GLN A 204 -26.31 -11.72 29.24
C GLN A 204 -26.32 -11.79 30.77
N THR A 205 -25.55 -10.96 31.46
CA THR A 205 -25.86 -10.56 32.84
C THR A 205 -25.45 -9.11 33.07
N ILE A 206 -26.51 -8.30 33.08
CA ILE A 206 -26.75 -6.97 33.67
C ILE A 206 -25.69 -6.50 34.68
#